data_AF-A0A1V9EXJ4-F1
#
_entry.id   AF-A0A1V9EXJ4-F1
#
_cell.length_a   1.000
_cell.length_b   1.000
_cell.length_c   1.000
_cell.angle_alpha   90.00
_cell.angle_beta   90.00
_cell.angle_gamma   90.00
#
_symmetry.space_group_name_H-M   'P 1'
#
loop_
_entity.id
_entity.type
_entity.pdbx_description
1 polymer ?
#
loop_
_entity_poly.entity_id
_entity_poly.type
_entity_poly.pdbx_seq_one_letter_code
_entity_poly.pdbx_strand_id
1 'polypeptide(L)'
;MLKLTAFVLGFASACLSGEAQNNTPATLPVIVKAGDVYNPFIEKQSRLYNGVEHLGYAYQIKGHAYFLQKELSIGTVVYDELGFANVLMLYDLLKDQVIIQHLDGFSKVGLISTKVQSFYLLNHHFVRLHGDSASSSPIITGFYDELYNGNIKVLIKRGKIIEETIKDEVEREFKETNAVFIQKDGRYYAIKTYKTLLTVLQDKAPQVKQYLRKNKLKFRNDPENTLLKAAVFYDSINK
;
A
#
# COMPACT_ATOMS: atom_id res chain seq x y z
N MET A 1 -26.83 -77.72 -29.67
CA MET A 1 -27.51 -76.65 -28.93
C MET A 1 -27.09 -76.74 -27.47
N LEU A 2 -26.04 -76.01 -27.08
CA LEU A 2 -25.50 -76.06 -25.73
C LEU A 2 -24.59 -74.84 -25.48
N LYS A 3 -24.65 -74.33 -24.25
CA LYS A 3 -23.79 -73.32 -23.60
C LYS A 3 -24.15 -71.85 -23.86
N LEU A 4 -25.05 -71.34 -23.01
CA LEU A 4 -25.10 -69.91 -22.69
C LEU A 4 -24.06 -69.64 -21.60
N THR A 5 -22.94 -69.05 -21.98
CA THR A 5 -21.86 -68.60 -21.09
C THR A 5 -22.30 -67.35 -20.32
N ALA A 6 -22.36 -67.46 -18.99
CA ALA A 6 -22.51 -66.32 -18.10
C ALA A 6 -21.17 -65.58 -18.01
N PHE A 7 -21.15 -64.32 -18.46
CA PHE A 7 -20.00 -63.43 -18.29
C PHE A 7 -20.28 -62.55 -17.07
N VAL A 8 -19.64 -62.86 -15.95
CA VAL A 8 -19.67 -62.04 -14.73
C VAL A 8 -18.57 -60.98 -14.88
N LEU A 9 -18.97 -59.76 -15.23
CA LEU A 9 -18.10 -58.59 -15.20
C LEU A 9 -18.26 -57.92 -13.84
N GLY A 10 -17.31 -58.17 -12.94
CA GLY A 10 -17.20 -57.46 -11.68
C GLY A 10 -16.77 -56.02 -11.91
N PHE A 11 -17.67 -55.07 -11.67
CA PHE A 11 -17.31 -53.68 -11.45
C PHE A 11 -17.09 -53.46 -9.95
N ALA A 12 -15.83 -53.52 -9.53
CA ALA A 12 -15.42 -53.01 -8.23
C ALA A 12 -15.55 -51.48 -8.26
N SER A 13 -16.48 -50.93 -7.47
CA SER A 13 -16.52 -49.49 -7.21
C SER A 13 -15.30 -49.12 -6.39
N ALA A 14 -14.29 -48.54 -7.05
CA ALA A 14 -13.27 -47.77 -6.36
C ALA A 14 -13.88 -46.42 -5.98
N CYS A 15 -14.38 -46.32 -4.75
CA CYS A 15 -14.63 -45.03 -4.12
C CYS A 15 -13.27 -44.35 -3.89
N LEU A 16 -12.82 -43.55 -4.86
CA LEU A 16 -11.80 -42.54 -4.61
C LEU A 16 -12.45 -41.48 -3.73
N SER A 17 -12.13 -41.49 -2.44
CA SER A 17 -12.35 -40.37 -1.55
C SER A 17 -11.57 -39.18 -2.09
N GLY A 18 -12.26 -38.25 -2.73
CA GLY A 18 -11.68 -36.96 -3.09
C GLY A 18 -11.27 -36.25 -1.81
N GLU A 19 -9.97 -36.02 -1.64
CA GLU A 19 -9.50 -35.11 -0.60
C GLU A 19 -10.10 -33.74 -0.87
N ALA A 20 -10.93 -33.27 0.06
CA ALA A 20 -11.42 -31.91 0.06
C ALA A 20 -10.21 -30.97 0.00
N GLN A 21 -10.20 -30.08 -1.00
CA GLN A 21 -9.27 -28.96 -1.01
C GLN A 21 -9.46 -28.21 0.31
N ASN A 22 -8.42 -28.23 1.14
CA ASN A 22 -8.32 -27.39 2.32
C ASN A 22 -8.30 -25.93 1.86
N ASN A 23 -9.49 -25.34 1.72
CA ASN A 23 -9.64 -23.91 1.64
C ASN A 23 -9.12 -23.35 2.96
N THR A 24 -7.92 -22.78 2.93
CA THR A 24 -7.42 -21.96 4.03
C THR A 24 -8.51 -20.96 4.38
N PRO A 25 -9.08 -20.98 5.60
CA PRO A 25 -10.07 -20.00 5.98
C PRO A 25 -9.43 -18.62 5.83
N ALA A 26 -10.11 -17.69 5.15
CA ALA A 26 -9.72 -16.29 5.15
C ALA A 26 -9.54 -15.87 6.62
N THR A 27 -8.30 -15.61 7.03
CA THR A 27 -7.99 -15.16 8.38
C THR A 27 -8.76 -13.87 8.63
N LEU A 28 -9.73 -13.93 9.55
CA LEU A 28 -10.52 -12.77 9.92
C LEU A 28 -9.60 -11.69 10.51
N PRO A 29 -9.89 -10.40 10.28
CA PRO A 29 -9.10 -9.33 10.85
C PRO A 29 -9.14 -9.39 12.38
N VAL A 30 -7.97 -9.30 13.02
CA VAL A 30 -7.81 -9.39 14.48
C VAL A 30 -7.53 -8.01 15.05
N ILE A 31 -8.20 -7.66 16.14
CA ILE A 31 -8.06 -6.37 16.82
C ILE A 31 -7.01 -6.51 17.92
N VAL A 32 -6.11 -5.53 18.01
CA VAL A 32 -4.91 -5.64 18.87
C VAL A 32 -5.09 -4.97 20.25
N LYS A 33 -6.20 -4.26 20.52
CA LYS A 33 -6.61 -3.83 21.89
C LYS A 33 -8.02 -3.22 21.95
N ALA A 34 -8.80 -3.57 22.98
CA ALA A 34 -9.79 -2.72 23.67
C ALA A 34 -10.37 -3.47 24.90
N GLY A 35 -10.47 -2.79 26.05
CA GLY A 35 -10.98 -3.33 27.31
C GLY A 35 -12.50 -3.24 27.49
N ASP A 36 -13.00 -4.23 28.25
CA ASP A 36 -14.30 -4.46 28.90
C ASP A 36 -15.60 -4.64 28.06
N VAL A 37 -16.45 -5.51 28.61
CA VAL A 37 -17.41 -6.42 27.94
C VAL A 37 -18.66 -5.72 27.39
N TYR A 38 -18.81 -5.71 26.07
CA TYR A 38 -19.99 -5.35 25.26
C TYR A 38 -19.87 -6.11 23.94
N ASN A 39 -20.94 -6.73 23.39
CA ASN A 39 -20.83 -7.76 22.32
C ASN A 39 -20.07 -7.25 21.06
N PRO A 40 -18.74 -7.43 21.00
CA PRO A 40 -17.88 -6.54 20.23
C PRO A 40 -17.67 -7.03 18.81
N PHE A 41 -18.03 -8.27 18.51
CA PHE A 41 -17.76 -8.87 17.21
C PHE A 41 -18.63 -8.29 16.09
N ILE A 42 -19.91 -8.02 16.35
CA ILE A 42 -20.85 -7.54 15.32
C ILE A 42 -20.64 -6.05 15.02
N GLU A 43 -20.45 -5.22 16.03
CA GLU A 43 -20.23 -3.77 15.85
C GLU A 43 -18.82 -3.46 15.31
N LYS A 44 -17.79 -4.20 15.75
CA LYS A 44 -16.42 -3.98 15.26
C LYS A 44 -16.22 -4.46 13.82
N GLN A 45 -16.94 -5.50 13.38
CA GLN A 45 -17.00 -5.87 11.96
C GLN A 45 -17.72 -4.80 11.14
N SER A 46 -18.87 -4.30 11.59
CA SER A 46 -19.61 -3.23 10.89
C SER A 46 -18.79 -1.95 10.67
N ARG A 47 -17.91 -1.61 11.64
CA ARG A 47 -17.10 -0.39 11.57
C ARG A 47 -16.09 -0.36 10.42
N LEU A 48 -15.40 -1.46 10.13
CA LEU A 48 -14.39 -1.50 9.06
C LEU A 48 -15.02 -1.55 7.67
N TYR A 49 -16.17 -2.21 7.53
CA TYR A 49 -16.85 -2.46 6.26
C TYR A 49 -17.97 -1.45 5.96
N ASN A 50 -17.74 -0.16 6.23
CA ASN A 50 -18.70 0.93 6.00
C ASN A 50 -18.32 1.85 4.82
N GLY A 51 -17.38 1.42 3.99
CA GLY A 51 -16.94 2.14 2.82
C GLY A 51 -17.85 1.92 1.61
N VAL A 52 -17.44 2.45 0.46
CA VAL A 52 -18.13 2.27 -0.82
C VAL A 52 -17.53 1.09 -1.56
N GLU A 53 -18.35 0.33 -2.26
CA GLU A 53 -17.86 -0.75 -3.12
C GLU A 53 -16.84 -0.24 -4.16
N HIS A 54 -15.73 -0.96 -4.28
CA HIS A 54 -14.68 -0.69 -5.25
C HIS A 54 -14.82 -1.62 -6.46
N LEU A 55 -15.39 -1.07 -7.53
CA LEU A 55 -15.68 -1.78 -8.78
C LEU A 55 -14.44 -2.02 -9.66
N GLY A 56 -13.27 -1.50 -9.28
CA GLY A 56 -12.05 -1.57 -10.08
C GLY A 56 -12.05 -0.61 -11.26
N TYR A 57 -11.28 -0.97 -12.29
CA TYR A 57 -11.05 -0.17 -13.49
C TYR A 57 -11.19 -1.01 -14.74
N ALA A 58 -11.43 -0.34 -15.86
CA ALA A 58 -11.64 -0.98 -17.13
C ALA A 58 -10.37 -1.68 -17.63
N TYR A 59 -10.51 -2.93 -18.09
CA TYR A 59 -9.37 -3.82 -18.41
C TYR A 59 -8.51 -3.33 -19.59
N GLN A 60 -9.06 -2.47 -20.44
CA GLN A 60 -8.36 -1.89 -21.59
C GLN A 60 -7.33 -0.83 -21.19
N ILE A 61 -7.35 -0.34 -19.94
CA ILE A 61 -6.33 0.58 -19.45
C ILE A 61 -5.09 -0.24 -19.12
N LYS A 62 -3.97 0.06 -19.78
CA LYS A 62 -2.70 -0.63 -19.57
C LYS A 62 -2.18 -0.40 -18.14
N GLY A 63 -1.77 -1.47 -17.48
CA GLY A 63 -1.25 -1.44 -16.10
C GLY A 63 -2.34 -1.60 -15.04
N HIS A 64 -2.13 -1.04 -13.85
CA HIS A 64 -3.12 -1.04 -12.77
C HIS A 64 -2.95 0.18 -11.85
N ALA A 65 -4.03 0.58 -11.17
CA ALA A 65 -4.03 1.70 -10.22
C ALA A 65 -3.33 1.41 -8.89
N TYR A 66 -3.09 0.13 -8.56
CA TYR A 66 -2.69 -0.28 -7.22
C TYR A 66 -1.18 -0.13 -6.95
N PHE A 67 -0.82 0.01 -5.67
CA PHE A 67 0.55 0.06 -5.18
C PHE A 67 1.25 -1.31 -5.33
N LEU A 68 2.36 -1.32 -6.08
CA LEU A 68 3.24 -2.47 -6.40
C LEU A 68 2.60 -3.66 -7.14
N GLN A 69 1.41 -4.11 -6.73
CA GLN A 69 0.74 -5.28 -7.32
C GLN A 69 -0.79 -5.14 -7.29
N LYS A 70 -1.48 -5.98 -8.07
CA LYS A 70 -2.96 -5.95 -8.22
C LYS A 70 -3.67 -6.94 -7.30
N GLU A 71 -2.92 -7.87 -6.72
CA GLU A 71 -3.37 -8.91 -5.82
C GLU A 71 -3.51 -8.39 -4.39
N LEU A 72 -4.61 -8.79 -3.72
CA LEU A 72 -4.81 -8.48 -2.30
C LEU A 72 -3.64 -8.99 -1.48
N SER A 73 -3.19 -8.17 -0.55
CA SER A 73 -2.07 -8.49 0.32
C SER A 73 -2.47 -8.24 1.77
N ILE A 74 -1.91 -9.04 2.67
CA ILE A 74 -2.17 -8.87 4.09
C ILE A 74 -1.47 -7.59 4.56
N GLY A 75 -2.21 -6.76 5.29
CA GLY A 75 -1.71 -5.54 5.91
C GLY A 75 -2.36 -5.27 7.26
N THR A 76 -2.02 -4.12 7.82
CA THR A 76 -2.65 -3.59 9.04
C THR A 76 -3.12 -2.15 8.79
N VAL A 77 -4.21 -1.72 9.42
CA VAL A 77 -4.76 -0.38 9.24
C VAL A 77 -5.26 0.18 10.57
N VAL A 78 -4.96 1.44 10.83
CA VAL A 78 -5.59 2.22 11.90
C VAL A 78 -6.72 3.02 11.28
N TYR A 79 -7.96 2.61 11.57
CA TYR A 79 -9.19 3.14 10.99
C TYR A 79 -10.17 3.52 12.10
N ASP A 80 -10.64 4.77 12.09
CA ASP A 80 -11.58 5.28 13.08
C ASP A 80 -11.08 5.03 14.52
N GLU A 81 -9.81 5.35 14.75
CA GLU A 81 -9.07 5.18 16.03
C GLU A 81 -8.84 3.72 16.48
N LEU A 82 -9.25 2.74 15.67
CA LEU A 82 -9.08 1.32 15.95
C LEU A 82 -8.03 0.69 15.04
N GLY A 83 -7.18 -0.16 15.62
CA GLY A 83 -6.19 -0.95 14.88
C GLY A 83 -6.76 -2.30 14.43
N PHE A 84 -6.65 -2.58 13.12
CA PHE A 84 -7.03 -3.85 12.50
C PHE A 84 -5.79 -4.51 11.90
N ALA A 85 -5.52 -5.75 12.30
CA ALA A 85 -4.46 -6.57 11.73
C ALA A 85 -5.01 -7.65 10.81
N ASN A 86 -4.14 -8.23 9.97
CA ASN A 86 -4.47 -9.31 9.04
C ASN A 86 -5.57 -8.96 8.04
N VAL A 87 -5.63 -7.71 7.59
CA VAL A 87 -6.63 -7.24 6.63
C VAL A 87 -6.11 -7.47 5.21
N LEU A 88 -6.87 -8.19 4.38
CA LEU A 88 -6.59 -8.31 2.95
C LEU A 88 -6.92 -7.00 2.25
N MET A 89 -5.92 -6.32 1.72
CA MET A 89 -6.05 -4.97 1.19
C MET A 89 -5.22 -4.70 -0.08
N LEU A 90 -5.61 -3.64 -0.77
CA LEU A 90 -4.89 -2.94 -1.83
C LEU A 90 -4.79 -1.47 -1.45
N TYR A 91 -3.85 -0.76 -2.04
CA TYR A 91 -3.81 0.70 -1.99
C TYR A 91 -3.95 1.25 -3.41
N ASP A 92 -5.08 1.91 -3.68
CA ASP A 92 -5.38 2.56 -4.95
C ASP A 92 -4.66 3.91 -5.03
N LEU A 93 -3.63 3.99 -5.87
CA LEU A 93 -2.81 5.18 -6.06
C LEU A 93 -3.47 6.24 -6.95
N LEU A 94 -4.51 5.88 -7.71
CA LEU A 94 -5.26 6.85 -8.51
C LEU A 94 -6.24 7.63 -7.62
N LYS A 95 -6.93 6.92 -6.72
CA LYS A 95 -7.93 7.52 -5.80
C LYS A 95 -7.36 7.93 -4.45
N ASP A 96 -6.11 7.58 -4.15
CA ASP A 96 -5.51 7.71 -2.82
C ASP A 96 -6.38 7.06 -1.74
N GLN A 97 -6.72 5.78 -1.94
CA GLN A 97 -7.70 5.06 -1.12
C GLN A 97 -7.24 3.64 -0.76
N VAL A 98 -7.40 3.26 0.50
CA VAL A 98 -7.20 1.88 0.96
C VAL A 98 -8.45 1.07 0.60
N ILE A 99 -8.26 -0.03 -0.12
CA ILE A 99 -9.32 -0.96 -0.52
C ILE A 99 -9.13 -2.24 0.27
N ILE A 100 -10.20 -2.78 0.86
CA ILE A 100 -10.16 -4.03 1.62
C ILE A 100 -11.12 -5.06 1.03
N GLN A 101 -10.83 -6.34 1.23
CA GLN A 101 -11.79 -7.40 0.93
C GLN A 101 -12.92 -7.40 1.96
N HIS A 102 -14.16 -7.43 1.49
CA HIS A 102 -15.35 -7.51 2.32
C HIS A 102 -15.49 -8.90 2.99
N LEU A 103 -16.38 -9.01 3.98
CA LEU A 103 -16.64 -10.26 4.71
C LEU A 103 -17.22 -11.37 3.84
N ASP A 104 -17.87 -11.02 2.74
CA ASP A 104 -18.38 -12.00 1.76
C ASP A 104 -17.28 -12.75 1.00
N GLY A 105 -16.02 -12.29 1.11
CA GLY A 105 -14.85 -12.94 0.52
C GLY A 105 -14.62 -12.62 -0.96
N PHE A 106 -15.42 -11.77 -1.61
CA PHE A 106 -15.23 -11.43 -3.02
C PHE A 106 -15.35 -9.93 -3.32
N SER A 107 -16.26 -9.24 -2.64
CA SER A 107 -16.45 -7.80 -2.81
C SER A 107 -15.26 -7.04 -2.25
N LYS A 108 -14.99 -5.88 -2.84
CA LYS A 108 -13.95 -4.97 -2.37
C LYS A 108 -14.60 -3.67 -1.93
N VAL A 109 -14.15 -3.12 -0.82
CA VAL A 109 -14.69 -1.91 -0.21
C VAL A 109 -13.57 -0.90 -0.05
N GLY A 110 -13.75 0.31 -0.59
CA GLY A 110 -12.86 1.43 -0.37
C GLY A 110 -13.15 2.10 0.97
N LEU A 111 -12.17 2.10 1.86
CA LEU A 111 -12.27 2.76 3.16
C LEU A 111 -12.47 4.27 2.99
N ILE A 112 -13.16 4.88 3.96
CA ILE A 112 -13.34 6.33 3.99
C ILE A 112 -11.99 6.96 4.37
N SER A 113 -11.29 7.58 3.43
CA SER A 113 -9.90 8.03 3.63
C SER A 113 -9.71 9.02 4.78
N THR A 114 -10.74 9.76 5.21
CA THR A 114 -10.67 10.67 6.38
C THR A 114 -10.62 9.93 7.72
N LYS A 115 -11.06 8.66 7.76
CA LYS A 115 -11.02 7.81 8.95
C LYS A 115 -9.77 6.94 9.03
N VAL A 116 -9.02 6.79 7.95
CA VAL A 116 -7.74 6.06 7.94
C VAL A 116 -6.65 6.98 8.47
N GLN A 117 -5.97 6.59 9.54
CA GLN A 117 -4.84 7.35 10.11
C GLN A 117 -3.51 6.88 9.52
N SER A 118 -3.32 5.55 9.46
CA SER A 118 -2.14 4.92 8.87
C SER A 118 -2.44 3.47 8.48
N PHE A 119 -1.58 2.88 7.66
CA PHE A 119 -1.62 1.45 7.34
C PHE A 119 -0.24 0.92 6.97
N TYR A 120 -0.06 -0.39 7.17
CA TYR A 120 1.10 -1.13 6.67
C TYR A 120 0.66 -2.05 5.55
N LEU A 121 1.37 -1.98 4.41
CA LEU A 121 1.11 -2.80 3.24
C LEU A 121 2.43 -3.07 2.50
N LEU A 122 2.73 -4.34 2.20
CA LEU A 122 3.91 -4.74 1.42
C LEU A 122 5.24 -4.19 1.96
N ASN A 123 5.41 -4.20 3.29
CA ASN A 123 6.56 -3.64 4.01
C ASN A 123 6.71 -2.11 3.94
N HIS A 124 5.67 -1.39 3.54
CA HIS A 124 5.60 0.07 3.59
C HIS A 124 4.66 0.54 4.69
N HIS A 125 5.02 1.63 5.37
CA HIS A 125 4.19 2.30 6.36
C HIS A 125 3.64 3.59 5.73
N PHE A 126 2.34 3.66 5.55
CA PHE A 126 1.67 4.83 5.03
C PHE A 126 1.00 5.61 6.16
N VAL A 127 1.28 6.91 6.24
CA VAL A 127 0.67 7.82 7.21
C VAL A 127 -0.16 8.87 6.48
N ARG A 128 -1.32 9.20 7.03
CA ARG A 128 -2.16 10.27 6.49
C ARG A 128 -1.63 11.62 6.97
N LEU A 129 -1.28 12.49 6.03
CA LEU A 129 -0.94 13.89 6.31
C LEU A 129 -2.08 14.80 5.87
N HIS A 130 -2.19 15.94 6.57
CA HIS A 130 -3.14 16.98 6.25
C HIS A 130 -2.37 18.17 5.66
N GLY A 131 -2.63 18.46 4.38
CA GLY A 131 -2.15 19.69 3.76
C GLY A 131 -3.08 20.83 4.14
N ASP A 132 -2.50 21.95 4.57
CA ASP A 132 -3.21 23.20 4.77
C ASP A 132 -3.06 24.07 3.53
N SER A 133 -4.15 24.25 2.77
CA SER A 133 -4.16 25.05 1.54
C SER A 133 -3.90 26.55 1.79
N ALA A 134 -4.07 27.04 3.03
CA ALA A 134 -3.71 28.40 3.40
C ALA A 134 -2.23 28.55 3.78
N SER A 135 -1.53 27.44 4.01
CA SER A 135 -0.10 27.42 4.31
C SER A 135 0.75 27.41 3.03
N SER A 136 2.01 27.86 3.14
CA SER A 136 3.01 27.70 2.08
C SER A 136 3.64 26.30 2.04
N SER A 137 3.07 25.33 2.75
CA SER A 137 3.58 23.96 2.83
C SER A 137 3.43 23.25 1.47
N PRO A 138 4.43 22.48 1.01
CA PRO A 138 4.32 21.70 -0.22
C PRO A 138 3.52 20.40 -0.05
N ILE A 139 3.06 20.07 1.17
CA ILE A 139 2.29 18.87 1.46
C ILE A 139 0.82 19.10 1.12
N ILE A 140 0.22 18.12 0.46
CA ILE A 140 -1.22 18.06 0.22
C ILE A 140 -1.83 16.97 1.10
N THR A 141 -3.14 17.05 1.35
CA THR A 141 -3.83 16.01 2.13
C THR A 141 -3.80 14.67 1.40
N GLY A 142 -3.46 13.60 2.13
CA GLY A 142 -3.43 12.25 1.58
C GLY A 142 -2.48 11.31 2.33
N PHE A 143 -2.29 10.09 1.81
CA PHE A 143 -1.35 9.13 2.39
C PHE A 143 0.07 9.29 1.84
N TYR A 144 1.06 9.15 2.72
CA TYR A 144 2.48 9.26 2.44
C TYR A 144 3.21 8.02 2.95
N ASP A 145 4.03 7.42 2.10
CA ASP A 145 4.96 6.32 2.42
C ASP A 145 6.12 6.88 3.27
N GLU A 146 6.20 6.47 4.53
CA GLU A 146 7.20 6.89 5.50
C GLU A 146 8.43 5.97 5.42
N LEU A 147 9.40 6.35 4.58
CA LEU A 147 10.63 5.57 4.39
C LEU A 147 11.62 5.71 5.55
N TYR A 148 11.58 6.84 6.25
CA TYR A 148 12.44 7.11 7.40
C TYR A 148 11.79 8.10 8.36
N ASN A 149 11.93 7.84 9.66
CA ASN A 149 11.31 8.62 10.73
C ASN A 149 12.32 8.82 11.88
N GLY A 150 13.31 9.69 11.65
CA GLY A 150 14.29 10.12 12.64
C GLY A 150 14.08 11.58 13.07
N ASN A 151 15.17 12.28 13.36
CA ASN A 151 15.15 13.74 13.59
C ASN A 151 14.70 14.48 12.32
N ILE A 152 15.04 13.92 11.15
CA ILE A 152 14.38 14.25 9.89
C ILE A 152 13.60 13.05 9.36
N LYS A 153 12.53 13.33 8.62
CA LYS A 153 11.71 12.28 7.98
C LYS A 153 11.88 12.28 6.48
N VAL A 154 11.80 11.10 5.88
CA VAL A 154 11.71 10.92 4.43
C VAL A 154 10.34 10.36 4.11
N LEU A 155 9.58 11.10 3.31
CA LEU A 155 8.19 10.82 2.98
C LEU A 155 8.02 10.79 1.47
N ILE A 156 7.24 9.86 0.95
CA ILE A 156 6.90 9.79 -0.47
C ILE A 156 5.39 9.82 -0.65
N LYS A 157 4.91 10.83 -1.37
CA LYS A 157 3.55 10.82 -1.89
C LYS A 157 3.51 9.93 -3.11
N ARG A 158 3.00 8.72 -2.96
CA ARG A 158 2.77 7.78 -4.07
C ARG A 158 1.51 8.20 -4.82
N GLY A 159 1.50 8.04 -6.14
CA GLY A 159 0.35 8.41 -6.96
C GLY A 159 0.37 7.74 -8.33
N LYS A 160 -0.81 7.60 -8.93
CA LYS A 160 -0.98 7.23 -10.34
C LYS A 160 -1.99 8.15 -11.02
N ILE A 161 -1.81 8.38 -12.31
CA ILE A 161 -2.79 9.03 -13.18
C ILE A 161 -3.09 8.12 -14.37
N ILE A 162 -4.22 8.35 -15.05
CA ILE A 162 -4.47 7.74 -16.37
C ILE A 162 -4.00 8.74 -17.41
N GLU A 163 -3.01 8.35 -18.20
CA GLU A 163 -2.54 9.11 -19.35
C GLU A 163 -3.21 8.56 -20.61
N GLU A 164 -3.76 9.46 -21.45
CA GLU A 164 -4.33 9.12 -22.74
C GLU A 164 -3.37 9.53 -23.86
N THR A 165 -3.14 8.63 -24.82
CA THR A 165 -2.36 8.91 -26.02
C THR A 165 -3.21 8.62 -27.24
N ILE A 166 -3.27 9.58 -28.16
CA ILE A 166 -3.98 9.43 -29.44
C ILE A 166 -2.94 9.13 -30.52
N LYS A 167 -3.00 7.93 -31.10
CA LYS A 167 -2.29 7.58 -32.33
C LYS A 167 -3.35 7.31 -33.41
N ASP A 168 -3.62 6.04 -33.68
CA ASP A 168 -4.70 5.58 -34.57
C ASP A 168 -5.98 5.24 -33.79
N GLU A 169 -5.84 4.84 -32.52
CA GLU A 169 -6.91 4.65 -31.53
C GLU A 169 -6.53 5.34 -30.20
N VAL A 170 -7.49 5.50 -29.29
CA VAL A 170 -7.25 6.06 -27.94
C VAL A 170 -6.63 4.99 -27.04
N GLU A 171 -5.35 5.13 -26.73
CA GLU A 171 -4.64 4.28 -25.76
C GLU A 171 -4.69 4.93 -24.37
N ARG A 172 -4.95 4.13 -23.31
CA ARG A 172 -4.95 4.58 -21.92
C ARG A 172 -3.96 3.76 -21.09
N GLU A 173 -3.15 4.40 -20.26
CA GLU A 173 -2.18 3.74 -19.38
C GLU A 173 -2.13 4.40 -18.00
N PHE A 174 -1.96 3.59 -16.94
CA PHE A 174 -1.63 4.10 -15.62
C PHE A 174 -0.16 4.54 -15.55
N LYS A 175 0.09 5.82 -15.21
CA LYS A 175 1.43 6.39 -15.02
C LYS A 175 1.67 6.78 -13.57
N GLU A 176 2.83 6.44 -13.03
CA GLU A 176 3.22 6.83 -11.67
C GLU A 176 3.59 8.31 -11.56
N THR A 177 3.21 8.93 -10.44
CA THR A 177 3.40 10.36 -10.16
C THR A 177 3.97 10.60 -8.76
N ASN A 178 5.00 9.84 -8.38
CA ASN A 178 5.58 9.90 -7.04
C ASN A 178 6.26 11.26 -6.78
N ALA A 179 6.05 11.82 -5.59
CA ALA A 179 6.72 13.03 -5.12
C ALA A 179 7.41 12.77 -3.77
N VAL A 180 8.65 13.24 -3.64
CA VAL A 180 9.49 12.97 -2.47
C VAL A 180 9.65 14.22 -1.61
N PHE A 181 9.60 14.04 -0.30
CA PHE A 181 9.66 15.09 0.70
C PHE A 181 10.62 14.76 1.84
N ILE A 182 11.22 15.81 2.41
CA ILE A 182 11.89 15.75 3.71
C ILE A 182 11.10 16.60 4.70
N GLN A 183 10.84 16.06 5.89
CA GLN A 183 10.43 16.88 7.04
C GLN A 183 11.67 17.15 7.91
N LYS A 184 11.96 18.41 8.19
CA LYS A 184 13.06 18.84 9.07
C LYS A 184 12.60 20.04 9.87
N ASP A 185 12.86 20.03 11.18
CA ASP A 185 12.47 21.11 12.11
C ASP A 185 10.98 21.49 12.01
N GLY A 186 10.12 20.48 11.87
CA GLY A 186 8.67 20.65 11.72
C GLY A 186 8.20 21.17 10.35
N ARG A 187 9.11 21.48 9.42
CA ARG A 187 8.80 21.99 8.08
C ARG A 187 8.99 20.94 7.01
N TYR A 188 8.15 20.98 5.98
CA TYR A 188 8.21 20.07 4.85
C TYR A 188 8.88 20.72 3.64
N TYR A 189 9.71 19.95 2.95
CA TYR A 189 10.44 20.37 1.77
C TYR A 189 10.26 19.36 0.64
N ALA A 190 9.76 19.80 -0.51
CA ALA A 190 9.70 18.96 -1.70
C ALA A 190 11.09 18.82 -2.33
N ILE A 191 11.56 17.59 -2.50
CA ILE A 191 12.92 17.30 -2.99
C ILE A 191 12.85 16.82 -4.43
N LYS A 192 12.95 17.76 -5.38
CA LYS A 192 12.95 17.48 -6.82
C LYS A 192 14.34 17.23 -7.38
N THR A 193 15.38 17.71 -6.70
CA THR A 193 16.76 17.69 -7.20
C THR A 193 17.77 17.41 -6.10
N TYR A 194 18.97 16.99 -6.50
CA TYR A 194 20.12 16.89 -5.61
C TYR A 194 20.48 18.23 -4.95
N LYS A 195 20.31 19.35 -5.68
CA LYS A 195 20.54 20.69 -5.14
C LYS A 195 19.58 20.99 -3.99
N THR A 196 18.29 20.75 -4.18
CA THR A 196 17.27 20.96 -3.14
C THR A 196 17.53 20.10 -1.91
N LEU A 197 17.98 18.84 -2.09
CA LEU A 197 18.38 17.99 -0.97
C LEU A 197 19.48 18.65 -0.12
N LEU A 198 20.57 19.09 -0.75
CA LEU A 198 21.68 19.73 -0.04
C LEU A 198 21.27 21.06 0.60
N THR A 199 20.38 21.83 -0.04
CA THR A 199 19.84 23.07 0.52
C THR A 199 19.00 22.82 1.78
N VAL A 200 18.31 21.69 1.90
CA VAL A 200 17.55 21.34 3.11
C VAL A 200 18.48 20.89 4.24
N LEU A 201 19.54 20.15 3.92
CA LEU A 201 20.50 19.61 4.90
C LEU A 201 21.62 20.60 5.29
N GLN A 202 21.54 21.85 4.84
CA GLN A 202 22.40 23.02 5.13
C GLN A 202 23.70 22.73 5.87
N ASP A 203 23.60 22.57 7.19
CA ASP A 203 24.68 22.48 8.17
C ASP A 203 25.59 21.26 7.98
N LYS A 204 25.04 20.15 7.47
CA LYS A 204 25.81 18.93 7.16
C LYS A 204 25.87 18.59 5.67
N ALA A 205 25.49 19.53 4.80
CA ALA A 205 25.51 19.30 3.36
C ALA A 205 26.89 18.82 2.83
N PRO A 206 28.05 19.35 3.30
CA PRO A 206 29.36 18.85 2.88
C PRO A 206 29.61 17.38 3.23
N GLN A 207 29.28 16.96 4.46
CA GLN A 207 29.45 15.61 4.97
C GLN A 207 28.54 14.63 4.22
N VAL A 208 27.27 15.00 4.05
CA VAL A 208 26.29 14.20 3.30
C VAL A 208 26.74 14.04 1.84
N LYS A 209 27.19 15.13 1.20
CA LYS A 209 27.74 15.08 -0.16
C LYS A 209 28.92 14.12 -0.27
N GLN A 210 29.86 14.17 0.68
CA GLN A 210 31.00 13.26 0.72
C GLN A 210 30.56 11.80 0.89
N TYR A 211 29.63 11.53 1.81
CA TYR A 211 29.06 10.21 2.04
C TYR A 211 28.40 9.63 0.78
N LEU A 212 27.51 10.39 0.13
CA LEU A 212 26.81 9.94 -1.07
C LEU A 212 27.81 9.65 -2.20
N ARG A 213 28.83 10.49 -2.37
CA ARG A 213 29.89 10.28 -3.38
C ARG A 213 30.72 9.03 -3.08
N LYS A 214 31.13 8.83 -1.82
CA LYS A 214 31.91 7.65 -1.39
C LYS A 214 31.14 6.34 -1.65
N ASN A 215 29.84 6.35 -1.43
CA ASN A 215 28.97 5.19 -1.64
C ASN A 215 28.41 5.09 -3.07
N LYS A 216 28.86 5.95 -4.00
CA LYS A 216 28.43 5.97 -5.41
C LYS A 216 26.91 6.14 -5.60
N LEU A 217 26.25 6.78 -4.64
CA LEU A 217 24.81 7.05 -4.68
C LEU A 217 24.54 8.27 -5.57
N LYS A 218 23.74 8.08 -6.62
CA LYS A 218 23.41 9.12 -7.60
C LYS A 218 21.92 9.40 -7.55
N PHE A 219 21.56 10.60 -7.09
CA PHE A 219 20.17 11.05 -6.98
C PHE A 219 19.39 10.89 -8.29
N ARG A 220 20.00 11.18 -9.45
CA ARG A 220 19.33 11.06 -10.75
C ARG A 220 18.94 9.62 -11.10
N ASN A 221 19.69 8.64 -10.61
CA ASN A 221 19.48 7.24 -10.95
C ASN A 221 18.49 6.59 -9.99
N ASP A 222 18.59 6.92 -8.71
CA ASP A 222 17.79 6.32 -7.64
C ASP A 222 17.52 7.38 -6.56
N PRO A 223 16.55 8.28 -6.79
CA PRO A 223 16.26 9.39 -5.88
C PRO A 223 15.87 8.88 -4.49
N GLU A 224 14.96 7.91 -4.41
CA GLU A 224 14.37 7.45 -3.14
C GLU A 224 15.41 6.85 -2.21
N ASN A 225 16.22 5.91 -2.70
CA ASN A 225 17.30 5.31 -1.91
C ASN A 225 18.39 6.33 -1.59
N THR A 226 18.74 7.22 -2.54
CA THR A 226 19.71 8.29 -2.27
C THR A 226 19.24 9.19 -1.13
N LEU A 227 17.96 9.59 -1.13
CA LEU A 227 17.34 10.37 -0.06
C LEU A 227 17.34 9.62 1.27
N LEU A 228 16.89 8.37 1.28
CA LEU A 228 16.86 7.52 2.47
C LEU A 228 18.26 7.43 3.10
N LYS A 229 19.28 7.09 2.31
CA LYS A 229 20.67 6.98 2.79
C LYS A 229 21.23 8.33 3.22
N ALA A 230 20.90 9.43 2.54
CA ALA A 230 21.28 10.77 2.95
C ALA A 230 20.69 11.13 4.32
N ALA A 231 19.41 10.83 4.53
CA ALA A 231 18.71 11.17 5.76
C ALA A 231 19.21 10.36 6.96
N VAL A 232 19.35 9.04 6.80
CA VAL A 232 19.93 8.16 7.82
C VAL A 232 21.35 8.61 8.20
N PHE A 233 22.16 8.99 7.21
CA PHE A 233 23.51 9.49 7.49
C PHE A 233 23.48 10.85 8.20
N TYR A 234 22.66 11.79 7.73
CA TYR A 234 22.48 13.11 8.34
C TYR A 234 22.11 13.00 9.82
N ASP A 235 21.17 12.12 10.17
CA ASP A 235 20.77 11.92 11.56
C ASP A 235 21.87 11.26 12.39
N SER A 236 22.63 10.32 11.81
CA SER A 236 23.70 9.63 12.55
C SER A 236 24.85 10.55 12.98
N ILE A 237 25.07 11.67 12.29
CA ILE A 237 26.08 12.68 12.61
C ILE A 237 25.53 13.89 13.38
N ASN A 238 24.24 13.87 13.71
CA ASN A 238 23.51 14.89 14.46
C ASN A 238 22.88 14.34 15.76
N LYS A 239 23.43 13.23 16.26
CA LYS A 239 23.05 12.65 17.57
C LYS A 239 23.58 13.48 18.73
#